data_AF-A0A381YPR6-F1
#
_entry.id   AF-A0A381YPR6-F1
#
_cell.length_a   1.000
_cell.length_b   1.000
_cell.length_c   1.000
_cell.angle_alpha   90.00
_cell.angle_beta   90.00
_cell.angle_gamma   90.00
#
_symmetry.space_group_name_H-M   'P 1'
#
loop_
_entity.id
_entity.type
_entity.pdbx_description
1 polymer ?
#
loop_
_entity_poly.entity_id
_entity_poly.type
_entity_poly.pdbx_seq_one_letter_code
_entity_poly.pdbx_strand_id
1 'polypeptide(L)'
;MKKIYQDTTFYLIVFIISYFLYIYPFEILNELLFNETTSRQTSLYYTLLISVLVIFYFKSHNTFLPLRLFVYEGMGIGFISFWIINIALVINIMNIYDSYSLGISSLTLIILITFYSIVKSRMIK
;
A
#
# COMPACT_ATOMS: atom_id res chain seq x y z
N MET A 1 -17.40 4.09 -28.08
CA MET A 1 -17.90 4.26 -26.70
C MET A 1 -17.44 3.16 -25.75
N LYS A 2 -17.66 1.87 -26.04
CA LYS A 2 -17.27 0.75 -25.15
C LYS A 2 -15.79 0.77 -24.69
N LYS A 3 -14.87 1.12 -25.58
CA LYS A 3 -13.42 1.21 -25.30
C LYS A 3 -13.04 2.34 -24.34
N ILE A 4 -13.68 3.51 -24.48
CA ILE A 4 -13.43 4.66 -23.59
C ILE A 4 -13.89 4.35 -22.17
N TYR A 5 -15.06 3.73 -22.01
CA TYR A 5 -15.54 3.30 -20.69
C TYR A 5 -14.58 2.31 -20.04
N GLN A 6 -14.09 1.30 -20.79
CA GLN A 6 -13.11 0.35 -20.28
C GLN A 6 -11.81 1.02 -19.80
N ASP A 7 -11.26 1.94 -20.59
CA ASP A 7 -10.01 2.64 -20.24
C ASP A 7 -10.20 3.53 -18.99
N THR A 8 -11.32 4.26 -18.92
CA THR A 8 -11.63 5.08 -17.72
C THR A 8 -11.84 4.24 -16.47
N THR A 9 -12.52 3.10 -16.58
CA THR A 9 -12.70 2.18 -15.45
C THR A 9 -11.37 1.61 -14.98
N PHE A 10 -10.47 1.26 -15.91
CA PHE A 10 -9.14 0.78 -15.56
C PHE A 10 -8.35 1.83 -14.77
N TYR A 11 -8.30 3.08 -15.24
CA TYR A 11 -7.59 4.15 -14.54
C TYR A 11 -8.16 4.44 -13.16
N LEU A 12 -9.49 4.42 -13.03
CA LEU A 12 -10.16 4.63 -11.75
C LEU A 12 -9.85 3.49 -10.76
N ILE A 13 -9.90 2.25 -11.22
CA ILE A 13 -9.56 1.08 -10.39
C ILE A 13 -8.10 1.16 -9.93
N VAL A 14 -7.16 1.46 -10.83
CA VAL A 14 -5.74 1.59 -10.45
C VAL A 14 -5.55 2.71 -9.44
N PHE A 15 -6.22 3.86 -9.62
CA PHE A 15 -6.16 4.96 -8.67
C PHE A 15 -6.63 4.55 -7.26
N ILE A 16 -7.78 3.89 -7.16
CA ILE A 16 -8.33 3.41 -5.88
C ILE A 16 -7.39 2.39 -5.22
N ILE A 17 -6.92 1.41 -5.99
CA ILE A 17 -6.01 0.37 -5.47
C ILE A 17 -4.69 0.98 -5.02
N SER A 18 -4.14 1.95 -5.78
CA SER A 18 -2.91 2.66 -5.40
C SER A 18 -3.06 3.36 -4.05
N TYR A 19 -4.21 4.00 -3.78
CA TYR A 19 -4.46 4.59 -2.47
C TYR A 19 -4.41 3.55 -1.35
N PHE A 20 -5.21 2.49 -1.47
CA PHE A 20 -5.36 1.49 -0.41
C PHE A 20 -4.10 0.68 -0.13
N LEU A 21 -3.31 0.36 -1.16
CA LEU A 21 -2.13 -0.48 -0.99
C LEU A 21 -0.88 0.32 -0.63
N TYR A 22 -0.71 1.54 -1.14
CA TYR A 22 0.54 2.26 -0.98
C TYR A 22 0.48 3.40 0.05
N ILE A 23 -0.65 4.10 0.15
CA ILE A 23 -0.72 5.37 0.90
C ILE A 23 -1.44 5.18 2.21
N TYR A 24 -2.63 4.58 2.16
CA TYR A 24 -3.45 4.34 3.35
C TYR A 24 -2.69 3.63 4.49
N PRO A 25 -1.95 2.52 4.26
CA PRO A 25 -1.26 1.83 5.34
C PRO A 25 -0.15 2.68 5.96
N PHE A 26 0.49 3.53 5.16
CA PHE A 26 1.54 4.44 5.62
C PHE A 26 0.98 5.61 6.43
N GLU A 27 -0.14 6.19 5.98
CA GLU A 27 -0.84 7.27 6.68
C GLU A 27 -1.26 6.85 8.10
N ILE A 28 -1.93 5.71 8.21
CA ILE A 28 -2.39 5.21 9.51
C ILE A 28 -1.22 4.84 10.41
N LEU A 29 -0.16 4.28 9.84
CA LEU A 29 1.04 3.94 10.63
C LEU A 29 1.72 5.21 11.19
N ASN A 30 1.76 6.31 10.43
CA ASN A 30 2.24 7.60 10.93
C ASN A 30 1.31 8.19 12.00
N GLU A 31 0.00 8.05 11.84
CA GLU A 31 -0.97 8.47 12.86
C GLU A 31 -0.75 7.70 14.17
N LEU A 32 -0.56 6.37 14.10
CA LEU A 32 -0.28 5.54 15.27
C LEU A 32 1.07 5.85 15.94
N LEU A 33 2.12 6.13 15.16
CA LEU A 33 3.48 6.31 15.67
C LEU A 33 3.81 7.75 16.10
N PHE A 34 3.30 8.74 15.37
CA PHE A 34 3.71 10.13 15.52
C PHE A 34 2.53 11.05 15.83
N ASN A 35 1.30 10.51 15.88
CA ASN A 35 0.08 11.28 16.06
C ASN A 35 -0.05 12.40 15.00
N GLU A 36 0.50 12.16 13.80
CA GLU A 36 0.46 13.10 12.69
C GLU A 36 -0.93 13.08 12.06
N THR A 37 -1.54 14.25 11.92
CA THR A 37 -2.83 14.38 11.24
C THR A 37 -2.66 14.21 9.75
N THR A 38 -3.43 13.29 9.17
CA THR A 38 -3.42 13.01 7.74
C THR A 38 -4.02 14.17 6.93
N SER A 39 -3.21 14.83 6.10
CA SER A 39 -3.71 15.84 5.17
C SER A 39 -4.28 15.16 3.93
N ARG A 40 -5.57 15.39 3.66
CA ARG A 40 -6.24 14.85 2.46
C ARG A 40 -5.60 15.32 1.16
N GLN A 41 -5.03 16.52 1.15
CA GLN A 41 -4.39 17.08 -0.04
C GLN A 41 -3.08 16.34 -0.37
N THR A 42 -2.25 16.08 0.63
CA THR A 42 -0.98 15.34 0.45
C THR A 42 -1.27 13.90 0.05
N SER A 43 -2.26 13.27 0.67
CA SER A 43 -2.75 11.94 0.34
C SER A 43 -3.12 11.80 -1.14
N LEU A 44 -3.95 12.72 -1.64
CA LEU A 44 -4.38 12.74 -3.04
C LEU A 44 -3.20 12.96 -3.99
N TYR A 45 -2.28 13.87 -3.65
CA TYR A 45 -1.10 14.14 -4.47
C TYR A 45 -0.21 12.90 -4.61
N TYR A 46 0.09 12.22 -3.50
CA TYR A 46 0.85 10.98 -3.54
C TYR A 46 0.10 9.87 -4.29
N THR A 47 -1.22 9.80 -4.17
CA THR A 47 -2.03 8.79 -4.88
C THR A 47 -1.98 8.99 -6.37
N LEU A 48 -2.09 10.24 -6.82
CA LEU A 48 -1.94 10.59 -8.23
C LEU A 48 -0.54 10.20 -8.73
N LEU A 49 0.52 10.53 -7.99
CA LEU A 49 1.88 10.19 -8.39
C LEU A 49 2.07 8.66 -8.53
N ILE A 50 1.67 7.88 -7.52
CA ILE A 50 1.83 6.42 -7.53
C ILE A 50 0.97 5.78 -8.62
N SER A 51 -0.29 6.21 -8.77
CA SER A 51 -1.18 5.67 -9.79
C SER A 51 -0.64 5.91 -11.20
N VAL A 52 -0.04 7.08 -11.48
CA VAL A 52 0.62 7.37 -12.76
C VAL A 52 1.79 6.40 -13.00
N LEU A 53 2.62 6.13 -11.99
CA LEU A 53 3.73 5.16 -12.10
C LEU A 53 3.22 3.74 -12.40
N VAL A 54 2.17 3.31 -11.71
CA VAL A 54 1.55 1.98 -11.92
C VAL A 54 0.93 1.88 -13.31
N ILE A 55 0.19 2.90 -13.75
CA ILE A 55 -0.38 2.95 -15.10
C ILE A 55 0.71 2.92 -16.16
N PHE A 56 1.76 3.72 -15.98
CA PHE A 56 2.89 3.77 -16.89
C PHE A 56 3.55 2.39 -17.02
N TYR A 57 3.74 1.69 -15.91
CA TYR A 57 4.28 0.33 -15.89
C TYR A 57 3.42 -0.65 -16.72
N PHE A 58 2.12 -0.72 -16.44
CA PHE A 58 1.22 -1.65 -17.14
C PHE A 58 1.10 -1.35 -18.64
N LYS A 59 1.15 -0.07 -19.03
CA LYS A 59 1.03 0.32 -20.44
C LYS A 59 2.33 0.11 -21.22
N SER A 60 3.46 0.47 -20.62
CA SER A 60 4.76 0.50 -21.29
C SER A 60 5.36 -0.90 -21.51
N HIS A 61 4.86 -1.95 -20.84
CA HIS A 61 5.50 -3.28 -20.82
C HIS A 61 7.01 -3.20 -20.52
N ASN A 62 7.41 -2.16 -19.77
CA ASN A 62 8.80 -1.79 -19.65
C ASN A 62 9.56 -2.82 -18.80
N THR A 63 10.79 -3.14 -19.20
CA THR A 63 11.66 -4.03 -18.43
C THR A 63 12.44 -3.29 -17.33
N PHE A 64 12.19 -1.99 -17.15
CA PHE A 64 12.87 -1.17 -16.15
C PHE A 64 12.70 -1.76 -14.75
N LEU A 65 13.79 -2.34 -14.24
CA LEU A 65 13.80 -3.18 -13.05
C LEU A 65 13.30 -2.47 -11.78
N PRO A 66 13.66 -1.20 -11.51
CA PRO A 66 13.14 -0.48 -10.34
C PRO A 66 11.62 -0.28 -10.36
N LEU A 67 11.06 0.05 -11.52
CA LEU A 67 9.61 0.24 -11.67
C LEU A 67 8.88 -1.10 -11.55
N ARG A 68 9.44 -2.17 -12.10
CA ARG A 68 8.91 -3.53 -11.93
C ARG A 68 8.88 -3.97 -10.48
N LEU A 69 9.96 -3.74 -9.73
CA LEU A 69 10.02 -4.04 -8.30
C LEU A 69 9.01 -3.20 -7.53
N PHE A 70 8.95 -1.89 -7.79
CA PHE A 70 8.02 -0.99 -7.11
C PHE A 70 6.56 -1.40 -7.34
N VAL A 71 6.19 -1.80 -8.55
CA VAL A 71 4.81 -2.20 -8.86
C VAL A 71 4.52 -3.61 -8.34
N TYR A 72 5.30 -4.63 -8.69
CA TYR A 72 4.96 -6.01 -8.29
C TYR A 72 5.24 -6.30 -6.82
N GLU A 73 6.47 -6.07 -6.35
CA GLU A 73 6.82 -6.33 -4.96
C GLU A 73 6.14 -5.31 -4.05
N GLY A 74 6.08 -4.04 -4.47
CA GLY A 74 5.40 -3.00 -3.71
C GLY A 74 3.90 -3.25 -3.56
N MET A 75 3.20 -3.81 -4.56
CA MET A 75 1.80 -4.24 -4.39
C MET A 75 1.68 -5.35 -3.35
N GLY A 76 2.59 -6.33 -3.35
CA GLY A 76 2.61 -7.41 -2.36
C GLY A 76 2.83 -6.89 -0.94
N ILE A 77 3.82 -6.01 -0.75
CA ILE A 77 4.10 -5.34 0.52
C ILE A 77 2.90 -4.50 0.96
N GLY A 78 2.32 -3.73 0.03
CA GLY A 78 1.15 -2.89 0.27
C GLY A 78 -0.10 -3.68 0.68
N PHE A 79 -0.27 -4.88 0.13
CA PHE A 79 -1.35 -5.77 0.52
C PHE A 79 -1.15 -6.32 1.94
N ILE A 80 0.06 -6.73 2.28
CA ILE A 80 0.41 -7.20 3.63
C ILE A 80 0.18 -6.07 4.65
N SER A 81 0.66 -4.86 4.35
CA SER A 81 0.50 -3.71 5.25
C SER A 81 -0.97 -3.31 5.40
N PHE A 82 -1.75 -3.32 4.33
CA PHE A 82 -3.20 -3.05 4.38
C PHE A 82 -3.91 -3.96 5.39
N TRP A 83 -3.66 -5.27 5.37
CA TRP A 83 -4.29 -6.20 6.31
C TRP A 83 -3.86 -5.96 7.76
N ILE A 84 -2.56 -5.82 7.99
CA ILE A 84 -2.02 -5.65 9.35
C ILE A 84 -2.51 -4.35 9.97
N ILE A 85 -2.54 -3.26 9.20
CA ILE A 85 -3.00 -1.95 9.66
C ILE A 85 -4.50 -1.96 9.97
N ASN A 86 -5.34 -2.59 9.14
CA ASN A 86 -6.77 -2.68 9.45
C ASN A 86 -7.02 -3.47 10.73
N ILE A 87 -6.27 -4.55 10.98
CA ILE A 87 -6.35 -5.28 12.25
C ILE A 87 -5.90 -4.39 13.42
N ALA A 88 -4.80 -3.66 13.26
CA ALA A 88 -4.30 -2.74 14.28
C ALA A 88 -5.32 -1.63 14.60
N LEU A 89 -6.00 -1.07 13.60
CA LEU A 89 -7.06 -0.08 13.79
C LEU A 89 -8.25 -0.65 14.56
N VAL A 90 -8.69 -1.87 14.24
CA VAL A 90 -9.79 -2.54 14.98
C VAL A 90 -9.41 -2.69 16.46
N ILE A 91 -8.15 -3.06 16.75
CA ILE A 91 -7.65 -3.17 18.12
C ILE A 91 -7.55 -1.78 18.79
N ASN A 92 -7.11 -0.75 18.06
CA ASN A 92 -7.01 0.61 18.57
C ASN A 92 -8.39 1.16 18.98
N ILE A 93 -9.45 0.86 18.21
CA ILE A 93 -10.83 1.25 18.55
C ILE A 93 -11.29 0.63 19.89
N MET A 94 -10.79 -0.57 20.23
CA MET A 94 -11.11 -1.21 21.51
C MET A 94 -10.37 -0.58 22.70
N ASN A 95 -9.44 0.36 22.48
CA ASN A 95 -8.63 1.04 23.50
C ASN A 95 -7.92 0.07 24.48
N ILE A 96 -7.55 -1.12 24.00
CA ILE A 96 -6.88 -2.15 24.84
C ILE A 96 -5.40 -1.82 25.01
N TYR A 97 -4.77 -1.22 24.00
CA TYR A 97 -3.34 -0.93 23.94
C TYR A 97 -3.08 0.53 23.58
N ASP A 98 -1.91 1.03 23.95
CA ASP A 98 -1.44 2.35 23.56
C ASP A 98 -1.15 2.41 22.05
N SER A 99 -1.60 3.47 21.37
CA SER A 99 -1.52 3.61 19.91
C SER A 99 -0.08 3.54 19.40
N TYR A 100 0.87 4.10 20.14
CA TYR A 100 2.29 4.03 19.79
C TYR A 100 2.83 2.60 19.79
N SER A 101 2.47 1.82 20.82
CA SER A 101 2.85 0.40 20.92
C SER A 101 2.22 -0.45 19.82
N LEU A 102 0.99 -0.14 19.42
CA LEU A 102 0.32 -0.75 18.26
C LEU A 102 1.02 -0.39 16.95
N GLY A 103 1.44 0.86 16.78
CA GLY A 103 2.24 1.30 15.63
C GLY A 103 3.53 0.50 15.49
N ILE A 104 4.32 0.37 16.57
CA ILE A 104 5.59 -0.38 16.56
C ILE A 104 5.36 -1.87 16.25
N SER A 105 4.37 -2.48 16.90
CA SER A 105 4.05 -3.90 16.67
C SER A 105 3.57 -4.15 15.25
N SER A 106 2.75 -3.25 14.68
CA SER A 106 2.32 -3.35 13.28
C SER A 106 3.49 -3.24 12.30
N LEU A 107 4.40 -2.27 12.51
CA LEU A 107 5.57 -2.07 11.66
C LEU A 107 6.50 -3.28 11.68
N THR A 108 6.78 -3.82 12.86
CA THR A 108 7.62 -5.01 13.02
C THR A 108 6.98 -6.24 12.36
N LEU A 109 5.67 -6.45 12.51
CA LEU A 109 4.95 -7.53 11.84
C LEU A 109 4.99 -7.40 10.31
N ILE A 110 4.78 -6.19 9.77
CA ILE A 110 4.86 -5.94 8.32
C ILE A 110 6.24 -6.35 7.79
N ILE A 111 7.32 -5.92 8.46
CA ILE A 111 8.69 -6.24 8.04
C ILE A 111 8.95 -7.76 8.10
N LEU A 112 8.54 -8.43 9.18
CA LEU A 112 8.76 -9.87 9.33
C LEU A 112 7.99 -10.69 8.29
N ILE A 113 6.71 -10.36 8.06
CA ILE A 113 5.86 -11.09 7.11
C ILE A 113 6.31 -10.84 5.67
N THR A 114 6.67 -9.60 5.34
CA THR A 114 7.20 -9.28 4.00
C THR A 114 8.51 -10.02 3.73
N PHE A 115 9.45 -10.03 4.69
CA PHE A 115 10.70 -10.77 4.55
C PHE A 115 10.46 -12.28 4.40
N TYR A 116 9.61 -12.86 5.25
CA TYR A 116 9.25 -14.27 5.16
C TYR A 116 8.62 -14.62 3.80
N SER A 117 7.71 -13.77 3.31
CA SER A 117 7.03 -13.96 2.02
C SER A 117 8.03 -13.95 0.85
N ILE A 118 8.97 -12.99 0.84
CA ILE A 118 9.99 -12.89 -0.20
C ILE A 118 10.89 -14.13 -0.21
N VAL A 119 11.34 -14.60 0.97
CA VAL A 119 12.18 -15.79 1.07
C VAL A 119 11.44 -17.03 0.59
N LYS A 120 10.19 -17.22 1.04
CA LYS A 120 9.38 -18.39 0.69
C LYS A 120 8.97 -18.42 -0.79
N SER A 121 8.64 -17.26 -1.37
CA SER A 121 8.33 -17.12 -2.79
C SER A 121 9.45 -17.64 -3.69
N ARG A 122 10.72 -17.45 -3.29
CA ARG A 122 11.88 -17.95 -4.03
C ARG A 122 12.11 -19.46 -3.90
N MET A 123 11.54 -20.11 -2.88
CA MET A 123 11.70 -21.55 -2.63
C MET A 123 10.63 -22.40 -3.32
N ILE A 124 9.48 -21.82 -3.65
CA ILE A 124 8.41 -22.49 -4.39
C ILE A 124 8.73 -22.31 -5.88
N LYS A 125 9.49 -23.24 -6.44
CA LYS A 125 9.69 -23.40 -7.89
C LYS A 125 8.78 -24.49 -8.43
#